data_AF-A0A0R3LF74-F1
#
_entry.id   AF-A0A0R3LF74-F1
#
_cell.length_a   1.000
_cell.length_b   1.000
_cell.length_c   1.000
_cell.angle_alpha   90.00
_cell.angle_beta   90.00
_cell.angle_gamma   90.00
#
_symmetry.space_group_name_H-M   'P 1'
#
loop_
_entity.id
_entity.type
_entity.pdbx_description
1 polymer ?
#
loop_
_entity_poly.entity_id
_entity_poly.type
_entity_poly.pdbx_seq_one_letter_code
_entity_poly.pdbx_strand_id
1 'polypeptide(L)' 'MSIYMKLKKPSYGPKHWRQRAEATRTKAESLDCLKSRDRLIRVAEEYDRLARRAEEWLILRDDRDAESSHS' A
#
# COMPACT_ATOMS: atom_id res chain seq x y z
N MET A 1 17.51 3.21 27.97
CA MET A 1 16.33 2.55 27.38
C MET A 1 15.92 3.35 26.13
N SER A 2 16.56 3.13 24.98
CA SER A 2 16.28 3.92 23.77
C SER A 2 15.46 3.08 22.80
N ILE A 3 14.15 3.35 22.76
CA ILE A 3 13.17 2.66 21.93
C ILE A 3 13.26 3.21 20.50
N TYR A 4 14.42 3.07 19.84
CA TYR A 4 14.51 3.35 18.41
C TYR A 4 13.87 2.19 17.67
N MET A 5 12.54 2.22 17.56
CA MET A 5 11.87 1.59 16.43
C MET A 5 12.39 2.29 15.18
N LYS A 6 13.47 1.75 14.59
CA LYS A 6 13.77 2.00 13.19
C LYS A 6 12.44 1.85 12.47
N LEU A 7 11.87 2.96 11.97
CA LEU A 7 10.78 2.91 11.03
C LEU A 7 11.27 1.98 9.92
N LYS A 8 10.87 0.70 9.96
CA LYS A 8 11.03 -0.19 8.84
C LYS A 8 10.34 0.57 7.72
N LYS A 9 11.10 0.99 6.71
CA LYS A 9 10.52 1.47 5.47
C LYS A 9 9.40 0.47 5.15
N PRO A 10 8.14 0.91 4.93
CA PRO A 10 7.11 -0.03 4.51
C PRO A 10 7.73 -0.78 3.33
N SER A 11 7.93 -2.10 3.48
CA SER A 11 8.78 -2.86 2.57
C SER A 11 8.24 -2.85 1.13
N TYR A 12 7.05 -2.31 0.96
CA TYR A 12 6.30 -2.18 -0.27
C TYR A 12 5.80 -0.73 -0.40
N GLY A 13 6.25 -0.04 -1.45
CA GLY A 13 5.76 1.30 -1.80
C GLY A 13 4.35 1.27 -2.41
N PRO A 14 3.72 2.44 -2.62
CA PRO A 14 2.35 2.53 -3.15
C PRO A 14 2.19 1.82 -4.50
N LYS A 15 3.20 1.89 -5.37
CA LYS A 15 3.20 1.20 -6.67
C LYS A 15 3.07 -0.33 -6.53
N HIS A 16 3.74 -0.93 -5.53
CA HIS A 16 3.66 -2.37 -5.30
C HIS A 16 2.23 -2.79 -4.96
N TRP A 17 1.58 -2.03 -4.07
CA TRP A 17 0.21 -2.31 -3.66
C TRP A 17 -0.79 -2.10 -4.80
N ARG A 18 -0.64 -1.07 -5.63
CA ARG A 18 -1.46 -0.86 -6.84
C ARG A 18 -1.34 -2.03 -7.82
N GLN A 19 -0.12 -2.50 -8.10
CA GLN A 19 0.11 -3.66 -8.96
C GLN A 19 -0.56 -4.93 -8.43
N ARG A 20 -0.53 -5.14 -7.10
CA ARG A 20 -1.22 -6.26 -6.44
C ARG A 20 -2.74 -6.16 -6.57
N ALA A 21 -3.29 -4.95 -6.41
CA ALA A 21 -4.72 -4.70 -6.58
C ALA A 21 -5.17 -5.03 -8.01
N GLU A 22 -4.44 -4.54 -9.01
CA GLU A 22 -4.71 -4.78 -10.43
C GLU A 22 -4.65 -6.27 -10.78
N ALA A 23 -3.55 -6.97 -10.42
CA ALA A 23 -3.43 -8.41 -10.65
C ALA A 23 -4.55 -9.22 -9.98
N THR A 24 -5.04 -8.76 -8.82
CA THR A 24 -6.15 -9.42 -8.12
C THR A 24 -7.48 -9.19 -8.84
N ARG A 25 -7.71 -8.00 -9.40
CA ARG A 25 -8.89 -7.69 -10.24
C ARG A 25 -8.91 -8.53 -11.50
N THR A 26 -7.80 -8.59 -12.23
CA THR A 26 -7.67 -9.44 -13.43
C THR A 26 -7.96 -10.91 -13.11
N LYS A 27 -7.48 -11.41 -11.95
CA LYS A 27 -7.81 -12.76 -11.49
C LYS A 27 -9.29 -12.91 -11.12
N ALA A 28 -9.94 -11.88 -10.61
CA ALA A 28 -11.36 -11.90 -10.30
C ALA A 28 -12.22 -11.97 -11.58
N GLU A 29 -11.82 -11.26 -12.63
CA GLU A 29 -12.47 -11.27 -13.94
C GLU A 29 -12.43 -12.65 -14.61
N SER A 30 -11.36 -13.43 -14.37
CA SER A 30 -11.24 -14.79 -14.90
C SER A 30 -12.04 -15.84 -14.10
N LEU A 31 -12.83 -15.46 -13.10
CA LEU A 31 -13.62 -16.39 -12.28
C LEU A 31 -15.12 -16.35 -12.65
N ASP A 32 -15.64 -17.52 -13.03
CA ASP A 32 -17.09 -17.72 -13.25
C ASP A 32 -17.89 -17.73 -11.94
N CYS A 33 -17.24 -18.11 -10.83
CA CYS A 33 -17.89 -18.18 -9.53
C CYS A 33 -18.00 -16.77 -8.90
N LEU A 34 -19.22 -16.23 -8.91
CA LEU A 34 -19.55 -14.91 -8.34
C LEU A 34 -19.02 -14.73 -6.90
N LYS A 35 -19.23 -15.71 -6.01
CA LYS A 35 -18.77 -15.63 -4.61
C LYS A 35 -17.24 -15.54 -4.49
N SER A 36 -16.51 -16.21 -5.36
CA SER A 36 -15.04 -16.18 -5.36
C SER A 36 -14.52 -14.90 -6.00
N ARG A 37 -15.18 -14.41 -7.05
CA ARG A 37 -14.92 -13.10 -7.65
C ARG A 37 -15.08 -11.98 -6.64
N ASP A 38 -16.20 -11.94 -5.92
CA ASP A 38 -16.48 -10.89 -4.93
C ASP A 38 -15.44 -10.87 -3.80
N ARG A 39 -14.95 -12.05 -3.38
CA ARG A 39 -13.83 -12.13 -2.43
C ARG A 39 -12.56 -11.52 -2.97
N LEU A 40 -12.19 -11.79 -4.22
CA LEU A 40 -11.00 -11.21 -4.84
C LEU A 40 -11.14 -9.70 -5.03
N ILE A 41 -12.33 -9.20 -5.38
CA ILE A 41 -12.58 -7.76 -5.47
C ILE A 41 -12.31 -7.08 -4.11
N ARG A 42 -12.83 -7.62 -3.01
CA ARG A 42 -12.54 -7.09 -1.66
C ARG A 42 -11.06 -7.10 -1.34
N VAL A 43 -10.33 -8.16 -1.71
CA VAL A 43 -8.87 -8.22 -1.52
C VAL A 43 -8.16 -7.13 -2.33
N ALA A 44 -8.60 -6.86 -3.57
CA ALA A 44 -8.04 -5.78 -4.38
C ALA A 44 -8.30 -4.39 -3.75
N GLU A 45 -9.47 -4.16 -3.17
CA GLU A 45 -9.79 -2.92 -2.45
C GLU A 45 -8.90 -2.72 -1.22
N GLU A 46 -8.59 -3.78 -0.49
CA GLU A 46 -7.64 -3.72 0.63
C GLU A 46 -6.22 -3.36 0.16
N TYR A 47 -5.79 -3.86 -1.00
CA TYR A 47 -4.52 -3.45 -1.59
C TYR A 47 -4.51 -1.97 -2.00
N ASP A 48 -5.61 -1.42 -2.53
CA ASP A 48 -5.70 0.01 -2.81
C ASP A 48 -5.70 0.87 -1.54
N ARG A 49 -6.29 0.38 -0.44
CA ARG A 49 -6.18 1.05 0.87
C ARG A 49 -4.73 1.05 1.37
N LEU A 50 -4.01 -0.05 1.21
CA LEU A 50 -2.58 -0.12 1.54
C LEU A 50 -1.73 0.78 0.64
N ALA A 51 -2.07 0.92 -0.64
CA ALA A 51 -1.41 1.83 -1.55
C ALA A 51 -1.53 3.29 -1.09
N ARG A 52 -2.75 3.74 -0.76
CA ARG A 52 -3.01 5.08 -0.24
C ARG A 52 -2.25 5.34 1.05
N ARG A 53 -2.27 4.37 1.98
CA ARG A 53 -1.48 4.47 3.21
C ARG A 53 0.02 4.56 2.89
N ALA A 54 0.55 3.75 2.00
CA ALA A 54 1.96 3.86 1.63
C ALA A 54 2.31 5.22 1.00
N GLU A 55 1.40 5.84 0.25
CA GLU A 55 1.53 7.18 -0.33
C GLU A 55 1.55 8.27 0.75
N GLU A 56 0.61 8.23 1.71
CA GLU A 56 0.58 9.14 2.87
C GLU A 56 1.89 9.09 3.68
N TRP A 57 2.46 7.89 3.85
CA TRP A 57 3.72 7.71 4.59
C TRP A 57 4.94 8.21 3.82
N LEU A 58 4.87 8.23 2.48
CA LEU A 58 5.92 8.84 1.66
C LEU A 58 5.85 10.36 1.75
N ILE A 59 4.66 10.95 1.62
CA ILE A 59 4.45 12.41 1.75
C ILE A 59 4.93 12.90 3.13
N LEU A 60 4.50 12.23 4.21
CA LEU A 60 4.91 12.59 5.58
C LEU A 60 6.41 12.44 5.86
N ARG A 61 7.13 11.63 5.06
CA ARG A 61 8.59 11.54 5.14
C ARG A 61 9.27 12.69 4.43
N ASP A 62 8.79 13.04 3.23
CA ASP A 62 9.33 14.14 2.44
C ASP A 62 9.23 15.48 3.21
N ASP A 63 8.10 15.73 3.89
CA ASP A 63 7.92 16.92 4.73
C ASP A 63 8.90 16.98 5.92
N ARG A 64 9.21 15.83 6.54
CA ARG A 64 10.16 15.76 7.66
C ARG A 64 11.61 15.91 7.22
N ASP A 65 11.94 15.42 6.03
CA ASP A 65 13.27 15.55 5.44
C ASP A 65 13.50 17.00 4.93
N ALA A 66 12.44 17.72 4.56
CA ALA A 66 12.49 19.14 4.19
C ALA A 66 12.79 20.08 5.38
N GLU A 67 12.21 19.84 6.56
CA GLU A 67 12.48 20.66 7.76
C GLU A 67 13.87 20.42 8.37
N SER A 68 14.45 19.22 8.18
CA SER A 68 15.78 18.89 8.71
C SER A 68 16.95 19.53 7.94
N SER A 69 16.68 20.19 6.80
CA SER A 69 17.72 20.81 5.96
C SER A 69 17.93 22.31 6.25
N HIS A 70 17.30 22.85 7.29
CA HIS A 70 17.42 24.25 7.70
C HIS A 70 17.86 24.40 9.17
N SER A 71 18.96 23.76 9.55
CA SER A 71 19.68 24.00 10.81
C SER A 71 21.18 23.84 10.63
#